data_AF-A0A9D4XCI3-F1
#
_entry.id   AF-A0A9D4XCI3-F1
#
_cell.length_a   1.000
_cell.length_b   1.000
_cell.length_c   1.000
_cell.angle_alpha   90.00
_cell.angle_beta   90.00
_cell.angle_gamma   90.00
#
_symmetry.space_group_name_H-M   'P 1'
#
loop_
_entity.id
_entity.type
_entity.pdbx_description
1 polymer ?
#
loop_
_entity_poly.entity_id
_entity_poly.type
_entity_poly.pdbx_seq_one_letter_code
_entity_poly.pdbx_strand_id
1 'polypeptide(L)'
;FIDKLIKHIENDNLNLLQKLRERMERVNVKLPSVEVRYKNLNVEAECEVVQGKPLPTLWNSFSSLFSDLVKTISCSSQETKLGILKDVSGIIKPARLTLLLGPPSCGKTTLLMALAGKLDQS
;
A
#
# COMPACT_ATOMS: atom_id res chain seq x y z
N PHE A 1 19.62 -12.19 -29.97
CA PHE A 1 18.78 -12.82 -28.92
C PHE A 1 17.95 -11.78 -28.19
N ILE A 2 18.56 -10.73 -27.64
CA ILE A 2 17.87 -9.63 -26.96
C ILE A 2 16.86 -8.91 -27.88
N ASP A 3 17.18 -8.62 -29.14
CA ASP A 3 16.24 -7.94 -30.05
C ASP A 3 14.97 -8.76 -30.34
N LYS A 4 15.11 -10.09 -30.38
CA LYS A 4 13.97 -11.00 -30.55
C LYS A 4 13.08 -11.03 -29.31
N LEU A 5 13.68 -10.93 -28.12
CA LEU A 5 12.96 -10.83 -26.85
C LEU A 5 12.23 -9.48 -26.72
N ILE A 6 12.90 -8.37 -27.04
CA ILE A 6 12.29 -7.03 -27.00
C ILE A 6 11.09 -6.99 -27.94
N LYS A 7 11.26 -7.46 -29.18
CA LYS A 7 10.18 -7.52 -30.18
C LYS A 7 9.02 -8.41 -29.73
N HIS A 8 9.30 -9.49 -29.01
CA HIS A 8 8.27 -10.38 -28.46
C HIS A 8 7.50 -9.71 -27.31
N ILE A 9 8.21 -9.09 -26.36
CA ILE A 9 7.61 -8.35 -25.24
C ILE A 9 6.74 -7.20 -25.76
N GLU A 10 7.20 -6.47 -26.76
CA GLU A 10 6.45 -5.35 -27.33
C GLU A 10 5.16 -5.83 -28.00
N ASN A 11 5.23 -6.91 -28.78
CA ASN A 11 4.06 -7.52 -29.41
C ASN A 11 3.04 -8.04 -28.37
N ASP A 12 3.51 -8.64 -27.28
CA ASP A 12 2.65 -9.13 -26.20
C ASP A 12 1.98 -8.00 -25.43
N ASN A 13 2.71 -6.91 -25.16
CA ASN A 13 2.15 -5.71 -24.55
C ASN A 13 1.05 -5.09 -25.42
N LEU A 14 1.27 -5.00 -26.74
CA LEU A 14 0.26 -4.51 -27.67
C LEU A 14 -0.99 -5.41 -27.66
N ASN A 15 -0.81 -6.73 -27.67
CA ASN A 15 -1.92 -7.69 -27.57
C ASN A 15 -2.70 -7.53 -26.26
N LEU A 16 -2.01 -7.28 -25.13
CA LEU A 16 -2.65 -7.02 -23.84
C LEU A 16 -3.48 -5.72 -23.88
N LEU A 17 -2.92 -4.64 -24.41
CA LEU A 17 -3.62 -3.35 -24.51
C LEU A 17 -4.85 -3.44 -25.44
N GLN A 18 -4.75 -4.19 -26.54
CA GLN A 18 -5.89 -4.46 -27.43
C GLN A 18 -6.99 -5.23 -26.71
N LYS A 19 -6.66 -6.32 -26.02
CA LYS A 19 -7.64 -7.10 -25.24
C LYS A 19 -8.31 -6.26 -24.15
N LEU A 20 -7.58 -5.38 -23.47
CA LEU A 20 -8.15 -4.46 -22.48
C LEU A 20 -9.13 -3.49 -23.13
N ARG A 21 -8.77 -2.89 -24.26
CA ARG A 21 -9.64 -2.00 -25.03
C ARG A 21 -10.92 -2.72 -25.46
N GLU A 22 -10.81 -3.88 -26.08
CA GLU A 22 -11.99 -4.64 -26.52
C GLU A 22 -12.90 -5.01 -25.34
N ARG A 23 -12.34 -5.35 -24.17
CA ARG A 23 -13.14 -5.65 -22.98
C ARG A 23 -13.93 -4.44 -22.51
N MET A 24 -13.34 -3.25 -22.56
CA MET A 24 -14.04 -2.00 -22.22
C MET A 24 -15.12 -1.63 -23.24
N GLU A 25 -14.84 -1.83 -24.53
CA GLU A 25 -15.79 -1.58 -25.63
C GLU A 25 -16.98 -2.55 -25.56
N ARG A 26 -16.75 -3.84 -25.26
CA ARG A 26 -17.82 -4.85 -25.11
C ARG A 26 -18.86 -4.47 -24.06
N VAL A 27 -18.47 -3.75 -23.01
CA VAL A 27 -19.38 -3.30 -21.94
C VAL A 27 -19.83 -1.84 -22.10
N ASN A 28 -19.55 -1.21 -23.25
CA ASN A 28 -19.88 0.17 -23.57
C ASN A 28 -19.39 1.19 -22.50
N VAL A 29 -18.25 0.88 -21.87
CA VAL A 29 -17.64 1.74 -20.86
C VAL A 29 -16.76 2.77 -21.57
N LYS A 30 -17.08 4.06 -21.38
CA LYS A 30 -16.25 5.16 -21.85
C LYS A 30 -14.88 5.11 -21.18
N LEU A 31 -13.83 5.43 -21.93
CA LEU A 31 -12.46 5.51 -21.40
C LEU A 31 -12.43 6.40 -20.14
N PRO A 32 -11.73 5.97 -19.08
CA PRO A 32 -11.70 6.70 -17.83
C PRO A 32 -11.14 8.09 -18.07
N SER A 33 -11.99 9.10 -17.88
CA SER A 33 -11.69 10.52 -18.07
C SER A 33 -11.32 11.22 -16.75
N VAL A 34 -11.35 10.49 -15.64
CA VAL A 34 -11.07 11.01 -14.30
C VAL A 34 -9.56 11.16 -14.12
N GLU A 35 -9.12 12.37 -13.76
CA GLU A 35 -7.76 12.64 -13.29
C GLU A 35 -7.74 12.57 -11.77
N VAL A 36 -6.78 11.83 -11.21
CA VAL A 36 -6.59 11.76 -9.75
C VAL A 36 -5.41 12.65 -9.38
N ARG A 37 -5.67 13.66 -8.54
CA ARG A 37 -4.65 14.58 -8.02
C ARG A 37 -4.57 14.43 -6.50
N TYR A 38 -3.36 14.29 -5.98
CA TYR A 38 -3.10 14.23 -4.55
C TYR A 38 -1.99 15.22 -4.21
N LYS A 39 -2.13 15.89 -3.06
CA LYS A 39 -1.21 16.91 -2.61
C LYS A 39 -1.04 16.78 -1.11
N ASN A 40 0.21 16.82 -0.64
CA ASN A 40 0.55 16.71 0.79
C ASN A 40 -0.11 15.49 1.47
N LEU A 41 -0.13 14.34 0.79
CA LEU A 41 -0.72 13.12 1.34
C LEU A 41 0.19 12.56 2.45
N ASN A 42 -0.32 12.58 3.68
CA ASN A 42 0.30 11.97 4.86
C ASN A 42 -0.58 10.81 5.34
N VAL A 43 0.03 9.65 5.59
CA VAL A 43 -0.65 8.49 6.15
C VAL A 43 0.15 8.00 7.35
N GLU A 44 -0.51 7.92 8.49
CA GLU A 44 0.07 7.49 9.75
C GLU A 44 -0.61 6.19 10.20
N ALA A 45 0.17 5.29 10.81
CA ALA A 45 -0.35 4.14 11.52
C ALA A 45 -0.06 4.30 13.01
N GLU A 46 -1.07 4.02 13.82
CA GLU A 46 -0.91 3.93 15.26
C GLU A 46 -0.31 2.56 15.58
N CYS A 47 0.84 2.57 16.24
CA CYS A 47 1.51 1.37 16.69
C CYS A 47 1.59 1.40 18.20
N GLU A 48 1.03 0.38 18.85
CA GLU A 48 1.28 0.14 20.26
C GLU A 48 2.73 -0.31 20.43
N VAL A 49 3.51 0.47 21.16
CA VAL A 49 4.91 0.14 21.44
C VAL A 49 4.95 -1.01 22.43
N VAL A 50 5.13 -2.23 21.92
CA VAL A 50 5.55 -3.36 22.74
C VAL A 50 7.06 -3.22 22.97
N GLN A 51 7.47 -2.90 24.20
CA GLN A 51 8.89 -2.94 24.55
C GLN A 51 9.43 -4.38 24.42
N GLY A 52 10.21 -4.68 23.37
CA GLY A 52 10.89 -5.98 23.24
C GLY A 52 11.41 -6.33 21.85
N LYS A 53 12.43 -7.21 21.81
CA LYS A 53 13.02 -7.77 20.57
C LYS A 53 11.94 -8.58 19.80
N PRO A 54 11.94 -8.58 18.45
CA PRO A 54 10.90 -9.19 17.61
C PRO A 54 10.91 -10.73 17.58
N LEU A 55 11.61 -11.40 18.49
CA LEU A 55 11.62 -12.86 18.58
C LEU A 55 10.62 -13.31 19.65
N PRO A 56 9.56 -14.08 19.28
CA PRO A 56 8.68 -14.72 20.24
C PRO A 56 9.42 -15.92 20.86
N THR A 57 10.32 -15.66 21.80
CA THR A 57 10.91 -16.71 22.63
C THR A 57 9.92 -17.06 23.74
N LEU A 58 9.65 -18.37 23.91
CA LEU A 58 8.68 -18.98 24.84
C LEU A 58 8.74 -18.48 26.30
N TRP A 59 9.84 -17.83 26.70
CA TRP A 59 10.00 -17.18 28.01
C TRP A 59 9.02 -16.02 28.23
N ASN A 60 8.61 -15.32 27.16
CA ASN A 60 7.69 -14.18 27.26
C ASN A 60 6.28 -14.59 27.68
N SER A 61 5.83 -15.82 27.42
CA SER A 61 4.51 -16.30 27.86
C SER A 61 4.43 -16.58 29.36
N PHE A 62 5.57 -16.82 30.02
CA PHE A 62 5.59 -17.02 31.48
C PHE A 62 5.69 -15.68 32.21
N SER A 63 6.50 -14.76 31.69
CA SER A 63 6.61 -13.40 32.25
C SER A 63 5.40 -12.51 31.93
N SER A 64 4.60 -12.80 30.89
CA SER A 64 3.44 -11.98 30.52
C SER A 64 2.35 -12.00 31.58
N LEU A 65 2.12 -13.12 32.28
CA LEU A 65 1.16 -13.18 33.39
C LEU A 65 1.55 -12.31 34.58
N PHE A 66 2.85 -12.17 34.87
CA PHE A 66 3.34 -11.31 35.95
C PHE A 66 3.37 -9.83 35.54
N SER A 67 3.70 -9.57 34.26
CA SER A 67 3.64 -8.24 33.65
C SER A 67 2.22 -7.70 33.55
N ASP A 68 1.22 -8.51 33.21
CA ASP A 68 -0.17 -8.09 33.08
C ASP A 68 -0.74 -7.62 34.42
N LEU A 69 -0.32 -8.24 35.53
CA LEU A 69 -0.64 -7.79 36.89
C LEU A 69 -0.03 -6.41 37.22
N VAL A 70 1.19 -6.13 36.74
CA VAL A 70 1.88 -4.84 36.93
C VAL A 70 1.35 -3.77 35.97
N LYS A 71 0.99 -4.12 34.74
CA LYS A 71 0.38 -3.22 33.74
C LYS A 71 -1.03 -2.77 34.15
N THR A 72 -1.74 -3.60 34.93
CA THR A 72 -3.02 -3.21 35.53
C THR A 72 -2.86 -2.05 36.54
N ILE A 73 -1.65 -1.84 37.07
CA ILE A 73 -1.34 -0.76 38.04
C ILE A 73 -0.76 0.49 37.36
N SER A 74 -0.09 0.33 36.21
CA SER A 74 0.54 1.45 35.47
C SER A 74 -0.07 1.62 34.08
N CYS A 75 -1.19 2.36 34.04
CA CYS A 75 -1.87 2.73 32.81
C CYS A 75 -1.05 3.80 32.05
N SER A 76 -0.28 3.39 31.03
CA SER A 76 0.05 4.23 29.87
C SER A 76 0.78 3.40 28.80
N SER A 77 0.01 2.72 27.96
CA SER A 77 0.50 2.27 26.65
C SER A 77 0.83 3.52 25.83
N GLN A 78 2.11 3.78 25.56
CA GLN A 78 2.51 4.88 24.68
C GLN A 78 2.26 4.48 23.23
N GLU A 79 1.14 4.95 22.67
CA GLU A 79 0.85 4.89 21.24
C GLU A 79 1.84 5.79 20.49
N THR A 80 2.60 5.22 19.55
CA THR A 80 3.48 6.02 18.68
C THR A 80 2.92 6.02 17.27
N LYS A 81 2.77 7.22 16.71
CA LYS A 81 2.31 7.42 15.32
C LYS A 81 3.49 7.21 14.36
N LEU A 82 3.44 6.15 13.57
CA LEU A 82 4.40 5.87 12.52
C LEU A 82 3.88 6.40 11.18
N GLY A 83 4.50 7.45 10.64
CA GLY A 83 4.18 7.95 9.30
C GLY A 83 4.63 6.98 8.19
N ILE A 84 3.67 6.32 7.53
CA ILE A 84 3.89 5.39 6.40
C ILE A 84 4.13 6.16 5.09
N LEU A 85 3.34 7.20 4.82
CA LEU A 85 3.51 8.09 3.66
C LEU A 85 3.65 9.50 4.19
N LYS A 86 4.64 10.26 3.71
CA LYS A 86 4.92 11.63 4.18
C LYS A 86 4.95 12.58 2.98
N ASP A 87 4.08 13.58 3.01
CA ASP A 87 4.01 14.69 2.03
C ASP A 87 4.03 14.27 0.55
N VAL A 88 3.34 13.18 0.21
CA VAL A 88 3.33 12.65 -1.15
C VAL A 88 2.38 13.49 -2.03
N SER A 89 2.86 13.95 -3.19
CA SER A 89 2.11 14.78 -4.14
C SER A 89 2.30 14.31 -5.58
N GLY A 90 1.25 14.37 -6.40
CA GLY A 90 1.31 13.89 -7.78
C GLY A 90 -0.04 13.85 -8.49
N ILE A 91 0.02 13.42 -9.75
CA ILE A 91 -1.14 13.38 -10.66
C ILE A 91 -1.13 12.06 -11.44
N ILE A 92 -2.26 11.35 -11.44
CA ILE A 92 -2.51 10.18 -12.28
C ILE A 92 -3.42 10.62 -13.42
N LYS A 93 -2.89 10.55 -14.65
CA LYS A 93 -3.58 10.98 -15.86
C LYS A 93 -4.63 9.95 -16.30
N PRO A 94 -5.76 10.41 -16.85
CA PRO A 94 -6.77 9.53 -17.44
C PRO A 94 -6.20 8.74 -18.63
N ALA A 95 -6.85 7.63 -18.97
CA ALA A 95 -6.54 6.77 -20.11
C ALA A 95 -5.07 6.27 -20.22
N ARG A 96 -4.33 6.24 -19.10
CA ARG A 96 -2.96 5.70 -19.03
C ARG A 96 -2.81 4.69 -17.90
N LEU A 97 -2.10 3.60 -18.18
CA LEU A 97 -1.69 2.65 -17.17
C LEU A 97 -0.53 3.24 -16.36
N THR A 98 -0.70 3.37 -15.05
CA THR A 98 0.35 3.84 -14.14
C THR A 98 0.86 2.66 -13.30
N LEU A 99 2.17 2.42 -13.34
CA LEU A 99 2.82 1.34 -12.59
C LEU A 99 3.53 1.93 -11.36
N LEU A 100 3.20 1.41 -10.17
CA LEU A 100 3.82 1.82 -8.91
C LEU A 100 4.90 0.80 -8.50
N LEU A 101 6.16 1.26 -8.38
CA LEU A 101 7.33 0.42 -8.08
C LEU A 101 8.03 0.91 -6.80
N GLY A 102 8.66 -0.02 -6.08
CA GLY A 102 9.41 0.28 -4.87
C GLY A 102 9.74 -0.98 -4.04
N PRO A 103 10.69 -0.89 -3.09
CA PRO A 103 11.11 -2.02 -2.25
C PRO A 103 9.98 -2.55 -1.35
N PRO A 104 10.10 -3.76 -0.77
CA PRO A 104 9.10 -4.25 0.20
C PRO A 104 8.98 -3.27 1.39
N SER A 105 7.77 -3.15 1.95
CA SER A 105 7.45 -2.25 3.08
C SER A 105 7.51 -0.73 2.83
N CYS A 106 7.64 -0.26 1.58
CA CYS A 106 7.70 1.19 1.29
C CYS A 106 6.33 1.91 1.17
N GLY A 107 5.23 1.28 1.60
CA GLY A 107 3.89 1.92 1.59
C GLY A 107 3.16 1.95 0.23
N LYS A 108 3.52 1.11 -0.75
CA LYS A 108 2.83 1.06 -2.06
C LYS A 108 1.34 0.74 -1.94
N THR A 109 1.01 -0.31 -1.20
CA THR A 109 -0.38 -0.72 -0.98
C THR A 109 -1.12 0.38 -0.21
N THR A 110 -0.48 0.97 0.79
CA THR A 110 -1.01 2.11 1.55
C THR A 110 -1.32 3.30 0.64
N LEU A 111 -0.44 3.63 -0.32
CA LEU A 111 -0.66 4.70 -1.30
C LEU A 111 -1.85 4.39 -2.19
N LEU A 112 -1.97 3.16 -2.71
CA LEU A 112 -3.10 2.76 -3.53
C LEU A 112 -4.42 2.75 -2.74
N MET A 113 -4.39 2.34 -1.47
CA MET A 113 -5.56 2.41 -0.58
C MET A 113 -5.96 3.85 -0.29
N ALA A 114 -5.00 4.74 -0.04
CA ALA A 114 -5.25 6.16 0.15
C ALA A 114 -5.91 6.79 -1.08
N LEU A 115 -5.40 6.50 -2.28
CA LEU A 115 -5.95 7.01 -3.53
C LEU A 115 -7.32 6.40 -3.87
N ALA A 116 -7.58 5.18 -3.44
CA ALA A 116 -8.87 4.52 -3.58
C ALA A 116 -9.90 4.97 -2.53
N GLY A 117 -9.52 5.83 -1.57
CA GLY A 117 -10.38 6.24 -0.46
C GLY A 117 -10.72 5.10 0.51
N LYS A 118 -9.84 4.09 0.61
CA LYS A 118 -10.03 2.88 1.44
C LYS A 118 -9.11 2.83 2.65
N LEU A 119 -8.66 3.98 3.14
CA LEU A 119 -7.75 4.04 4.28
C LEU A 119 -8.48 3.77 5.61
N ASP A 120 -9.73 4.23 5.72
CA ASP A 120 -10.60 4.01 6.86
C ASP A 120 -11.51 2.80 6.58
N GLN A 121 -11.35 1.73 7.36
CA GLN A 121 -12.43 0.77 7.59
C GLN A 121 -13.06 1.16 8.92
N SER A 122 -13.98 2.13 8.88
CA SER A 122 -14.96 2.33 9.94
C SER A 122 -15.80 1.07 10.14
#